data_AF-A0A3B9R5B8-F1
#
_entry.id   AF-A0A3B9R5B8-F1
#
_cell.length_a   1.000
_cell.length_b   1.000
_cell.length_c   1.000
_cell.angle_alpha   90.00
_cell.angle_beta   90.00
_cell.angle_gamma   90.00
#
_symmetry.space_group_name_H-M   'P 1'
#
loop_
_entity.id
_entity.type
_entity.pdbx_description
1 polymer ?
#
loop_
_entity_poly.entity_id
_entity_poly.type
_entity_poly.pdbx_seq_one_letter_code
_entity_poly.pdbx_strand_id
1 'polypeptide(L)'
;MKRKKKQKDPLPLISPDGGQTVYEQNRDGTRGKLISQTQLARDIETETDESEMVGVEAIKLRREYPTLQKAWDKYKTVWHLINEQNDW
;
A
#
# COMPACT_ATOMS: atom_id res chain seq x y z
N MET A 1 -1.30 -30.19 36.52
CA MET A 1 -1.59 -30.66 35.16
C MET A 1 -1.55 -29.47 34.19
N LYS A 2 -0.67 -29.49 33.18
CA LYS A 2 -0.62 -28.41 32.17
C LYS A 2 -1.73 -28.63 31.14
N ARG A 3 -2.68 -27.69 31.02
CA ARG A 3 -3.73 -27.71 29.98
C ARG A 3 -3.07 -27.67 28.60
N LYS A 4 -3.23 -28.72 27.79
CA LYS A 4 -2.87 -28.69 26.38
C LYS A 4 -3.77 -27.67 25.69
N LYS A 5 -3.21 -26.60 25.11
CA LYS A 5 -3.94 -25.67 24.25
C LYS A 5 -4.48 -26.47 23.06
N LYS A 6 -5.79 -26.46 22.83
CA LYS A 6 -6.38 -27.01 21.59
C LYS A 6 -5.79 -26.23 20.42
N GLN A 7 -5.10 -26.94 19.54
CA GLN A 7 -4.64 -26.40 18.27
C GLN A 7 -5.91 -26.07 17.47
N LYS A 8 -6.12 -24.79 17.13
CA LYS A 8 -7.22 -24.40 16.25
C LYS A 8 -6.90 -24.92 14.85
N ASP A 9 -7.88 -25.53 14.19
CA ASP A 9 -7.75 -25.87 12.78
C ASP A 9 -7.43 -24.61 11.97
N PRO A 10 -6.54 -24.69 10.98
CA PRO A 10 -6.20 -23.56 10.13
C PRO A 10 -7.44 -23.09 9.35
N LEU A 11 -7.66 -21.78 9.31
CA LEU A 11 -8.73 -21.18 8.51
C LEU A 11 -8.37 -21.23 7.01
N PRO A 12 -9.36 -21.19 6.10
CA PRO A 12 -9.12 -21.14 4.66
C PRO A 12 -8.29 -19.91 4.26
N LEU A 13 -7.49 -20.06 3.22
CA LEU A 13 -6.76 -18.94 2.61
C LEU A 13 -7.49 -18.46 1.35
N ILE A 14 -7.61 -17.14 1.21
CA ILE A 14 -8.19 -16.49 0.04
C ILE A 14 -7.19 -15.51 -0.58
N SER A 15 -7.28 -15.36 -1.90
CA SER A 15 -6.45 -14.42 -2.63
C SER A 15 -7.25 -13.82 -3.78
N PRO A 16 -7.35 -12.48 -3.87
CA PRO A 16 -8.07 -11.80 -4.95
C PRO A 16 -7.26 -11.70 -6.25
N ASP A 17 -5.95 -11.85 -6.18
CA ASP A 17 -4.98 -11.50 -7.23
C ASP A 17 -4.14 -12.71 -7.68
N GLY A 18 -4.71 -13.91 -7.60
CA GLY A 18 -4.07 -15.13 -8.09
C GLY A 18 -2.90 -15.63 -7.22
N GLY A 19 -2.83 -15.20 -5.96
CA GLY A 19 -1.85 -15.66 -4.97
C GLY A 19 -0.76 -14.63 -4.64
N GLN A 20 -0.78 -13.44 -5.24
CA GLN A 20 0.20 -12.39 -4.95
C GLN A 20 -0.05 -11.79 -3.56
N THR A 21 -1.30 -11.69 -3.15
CA THR A 21 -1.74 -11.28 -1.82
C THR A 21 -2.66 -12.35 -1.24
N VAL A 22 -2.29 -12.90 -0.09
CA VAL A 22 -2.98 -14.01 0.56
C VAL A 22 -3.47 -13.57 1.92
N TYR A 23 -4.75 -13.79 2.18
CA TYR A 23 -5.39 -13.52 3.45
C TYR A 23 -5.92 -14.81 4.07
N GLU A 24 -5.95 -14.85 5.40
CA GLU A 24 -6.77 -15.79 6.15
C GLU A 24 -8.22 -15.33 6.07
N GLN A 25 -9.14 -16.23 5.73
CA GLN A 25 -10.56 -15.94 5.70
C GLN A 25 -11.17 -16.01 7.10
N ASN A 26 -11.96 -15.01 7.47
CA ASN A 26 -12.73 -15.03 8.70
C ASN A 26 -13.83 -16.12 8.63
N ARG A 27 -14.35 -16.54 9.78
CA ARG A 27 -15.43 -17.55 9.84
C ARG A 27 -16.75 -17.10 9.20
N ASP A 28 -16.95 -15.78 9.09
CA ASP A 28 -18.10 -15.17 8.40
C ASP A 28 -17.89 -15.05 6.89
N GLY A 29 -16.76 -15.55 6.37
CA GLY A 29 -16.42 -15.53 4.96
C GLY A 29 -15.71 -14.24 4.49
N THR A 30 -15.58 -13.23 5.36
CA THR A 30 -14.91 -11.97 5.02
C THR A 30 -13.39 -12.09 4.99
N ARG A 31 -12.73 -11.08 4.39
CA ARG A 31 -11.27 -10.97 4.39
C ARG A 31 -10.76 -10.72 5.80
N GLY A 32 -9.96 -11.66 6.30
CA GLY A 32 -9.30 -11.56 7.60
C GLY A 32 -7.87 -11.05 7.47
N LYS A 33 -6.98 -11.66 8.24
CA LYS A 33 -5.58 -11.23 8.39
C LYS A 33 -4.77 -11.44 7.11
N LEU A 34 -3.93 -10.49 6.73
CA LEU A 34 -2.92 -10.67 5.68
C LEU A 34 -1.88 -11.71 6.13
N ILE A 35 -1.69 -12.75 5.31
CA ILE A 35 -0.76 -13.87 5.56
C ILE A 35 0.52 -13.70 4.76
N SER A 36 0.41 -13.35 3.48
CA SER A 36 1.55 -13.16 2.60
C SER A 36 1.22 -12.09 1.56
N GLN A 37 2.25 -11.38 1.14
CA GLN A 37 2.18 -10.43 0.04
C GLN A 37 3.52 -10.43 -0.67
N THR A 38 3.50 -10.67 -1.97
CA THR A 38 4.69 -10.63 -2.81
C THR A 38 5.17 -9.20 -3.01
N GLN A 39 6.40 -9.04 -3.51
CA GLN A 39 6.91 -7.71 -3.85
C GLN A 39 6.09 -7.06 -4.96
N LEU A 40 5.72 -7.83 -6.00
CA LEU A 40 4.89 -7.33 -7.09
C LEU A 40 3.56 -6.75 -6.58
N ALA A 41 2.86 -7.41 -5.65
CA ALA A 41 1.63 -6.88 -5.08
C ALA A 41 1.85 -5.55 -4.35
N ARG A 42 2.96 -5.41 -3.61
CA ARG A 42 3.31 -4.15 -2.92
C ARG A 42 3.65 -3.04 -3.91
N ASP A 43 4.32 -3.39 -5.00
CA ASP A 43 4.70 -2.43 -6.03
C ASP A 43 3.45 -1.89 -6.75
N ILE A 44 2.46 -2.76 -7.03
CA ILE A 44 1.17 -2.36 -7.61
C ILE A 44 0.36 -1.47 -6.66
N GLU A 45 0.33 -1.81 -5.37
CA GLU A 45 -0.31 -0.95 -4.35
C GLU A 45 0.36 0.43 -4.30
N THR A 46 1.70 0.46 -4.28
CA THR A 46 2.49 1.70 -4.29
C THR A 46 2.24 2.51 -5.56
N GLU A 47 2.23 1.87 -6.73
CA GLU A 47 1.93 2.52 -8.02
C GLU A 47 0.55 3.17 -7.99
N THR A 48 -0.44 2.46 -7.44
CA THR A 48 -1.82 2.97 -7.34
C THR A 48 -1.86 4.22 -6.47
N ASP A 49 -1.28 4.15 -5.28
CA ASP A 49 -1.21 5.27 -4.33
C ASP A 49 -0.46 6.47 -4.95
N GLU A 50 0.69 6.25 -5.58
CA GLU A 50 1.47 7.30 -6.22
C GLU A 50 0.71 7.93 -7.40
N SER A 51 0.05 7.12 -8.23
CA SER A 51 -0.76 7.55 -9.37
C SER A 51 -1.92 8.44 -8.92
N GLU A 52 -2.61 8.08 -7.84
CA GLU A 52 -3.67 8.90 -7.25
C GLU A 52 -3.15 10.27 -6.79
N MET A 53 -1.89 10.33 -6.31
CA MET A 53 -1.27 11.56 -5.83
C MET A 53 -0.71 12.47 -6.94
N VAL A 54 -0.41 11.94 -8.12
CA VAL A 54 0.09 12.72 -9.26
C VAL A 54 -0.97 13.01 -10.32
N GLY A 55 -2.10 12.30 -10.29
CA GLY A 55 -3.19 12.40 -11.25
C GLY A 55 -3.91 13.75 -11.31
N VAL A 56 -4.78 13.90 -12.31
CA VAL A 56 -5.54 15.14 -12.56
C VAL A 56 -6.41 15.54 -11.38
N GLU A 57 -7.01 14.57 -10.68
CA GLU A 57 -7.81 14.83 -9.48
C GLU A 57 -6.96 15.37 -8.33
N ALA A 58 -5.75 14.83 -8.11
CA ALA A 58 -4.82 15.42 -7.14
C ALA A 58 -4.34 16.82 -7.52
N ILE A 59 -4.18 17.11 -8.83
CA ILE A 59 -3.91 18.49 -9.29
C ILE A 59 -5.08 19.41 -8.96
N LYS A 60 -6.33 18.97 -9.17
CA LYS A 60 -7.52 19.75 -8.78
C LYS A 60 -7.52 20.03 -7.27
N LEU A 61 -7.31 19.02 -6.44
CA LEU A 61 -7.22 19.17 -4.99
C LEU A 61 -6.11 20.15 -4.57
N ARG A 62 -4.92 20.06 -5.17
CA ARG A 62 -3.83 21.02 -4.88
C ARG A 62 -4.19 22.46 -5.22
N ARG A 63 -5.01 22.71 -6.25
CA ARG A 63 -5.50 24.06 -6.58
C ARG A 63 -6.49 24.57 -5.54
N GLU A 64 -7.34 23.69 -5.03
CA GLU A 64 -8.32 24.03 -3.99
C GLU A 64 -7.68 24.25 -2.62
N TYR A 65 -6.61 23.52 -2.31
CA TYR A 65 -5.93 23.53 -1.01
C TYR A 65 -4.46 23.99 -1.13
N PRO A 66 -4.15 25.29 -0.91
CA PRO A 66 -2.81 25.84 -1.07
C PRO A 66 -1.73 25.21 -0.19
N THR A 67 -2.10 24.66 0.97
CA THR A 67 -1.17 23.92 1.85
C THR A 67 -0.67 22.64 1.18
N LEU A 68 -1.53 21.95 0.41
CA LEU A 68 -1.18 20.74 -0.31
C LEU A 68 -0.26 21.06 -1.50
N GLN A 69 -0.52 22.15 -2.21
CA GLN A 69 0.38 22.66 -3.25
C GLN A 69 1.77 22.99 -2.68
N LYS A 70 1.83 23.70 -1.54
CA LYS A 70 3.11 24.01 -0.87
C LYS A 70 3.90 22.76 -0.47
N ALA A 71 3.22 21.71 -0.01
CA ALA A 71 3.86 20.44 0.32
C ALA A 71 4.44 19.77 -0.94
N TRP A 72 3.67 19.77 -2.04
CA TRP A 72 4.11 19.24 -3.32
C TRP A 72 5.32 19.98 -3.90
N ASP A 73 5.35 21.30 -3.78
CA ASP A 73 6.48 22.10 -4.23
C ASP A 73 7.76 21.79 -3.44
N LYS A 74 7.67 21.62 -2.12
CA LYS A 74 8.82 21.18 -1.29
C LYS A 74 9.31 19.79 -1.69
N TYR A 75 8.40 18.85 -1.94
CA TYR A 75 8.75 17.52 -2.41
C TYR A 75 9.56 17.59 -3.71
N LYS A 76 9.08 18.33 -4.72
CA LYS A 76 9.81 18.52 -5.98
C LYS A 76 11.20 19.12 -5.74
N THR A 77 11.33 20.11 -4.87
CA THR A 77 12.64 20.71 -4.56
C THR A 77 13.64 19.68 -4.05
N VAL A 78 13.23 18.84 -3.09
CA VAL A 78 14.10 17.78 -2.55
C VAL A 78 14.41 16.73 -3.62
N TRP A 79 13.42 16.35 -4.43
CA TRP A 79 13.61 15.41 -5.53
C TRP A 79 14.67 15.89 -6.52
N HIS A 80 14.57 17.13 -6.98
CA HIS A 80 15.57 17.73 -7.88
C HIS A 80 16.94 17.81 -7.21
N LEU A 81 17.01 18.20 -5.94
CA LEU A 81 18.28 18.25 -5.21
C LEU A 81 19.00 16.89 -5.17
N ILE A 82 18.26 15.80 -4.97
CA ILE A 82 18.82 14.45 -4.87
C ILE A 82 19.21 13.92 -6.25
N ASN A 83 18.36 14.11 -7.26
CA ASN A 83 18.54 13.48 -8.56
C ASN A 83 19.41 14.30 -9.53
N GLU A 84 19.43 15.62 -9.43
CA GLU A 84 20.29 16.49 -10.26
C GLU A 84 21.73 16.59 -9.73
N GLN A 85 21.99 16.19 -8.47
CA GLN A 85 23.36 16.08 -7.94
C GLN A 85 24.17 14.92 -8.54
N ASN A 86 23.54 14.00 -9.27
CA ASN A 86 24.20 12.83 -9.87
C ASN A 86 24.69 13.06 -11.32
N ASP A 87 24.60 14.28 -11.84
CA ASP A 87 25.02 14.61 -13.23
C ASP A 87 26.49 15.08 -13.35
N TRP A 88 27.40 14.60 -12.47
CA TRP A 88 28.86 14.82 -12.56
C TRP A 88 29.66 13.52 -12.64
#